data_AF-A0A1M6CZN3-F1
#
_entry.id   AF-A0A1M6CZN3-F1
#
_cell.length_a   1.000
_cell.length_b   1.000
_cell.length_c   1.000
_cell.angle_alpha   90.00
_cell.angle_beta   90.00
_cell.angle_gamma   90.00
#
_symmetry.space_group_name_H-M   'P 1'
#
loop_
_entity.id
_entity.type
_entity.pdbx_description
1 polymer ?
#
loop_
_entity_poly.entity_id
_entity_poly.type
_entity_poly.pdbx_seq_one_letter_code
_entity_poly.pdbx_strand_id
1 'polypeptide(L)'
;MKPAPASSAPDLVLLECLVAGTTHRENLKQHEPNLYLGQKLRLVREADSKYDDWAVKVLTTEAEGGVWLGYLPEVRNETSARLLDAGYPLTARLTHKAWEDDWLQLEVEVVLPAGGGN
;
A
#
# COMPACT_ATOMS: atom_id res chain seq x y z
N MET A 1 -14.48 -38.85 -8.02
CA MET A 1 -14.19 -38.02 -6.82
C MET A 1 -14.07 -36.57 -7.27
N LYS A 2 -14.84 -35.66 -6.67
CA LYS A 2 -14.73 -34.21 -6.90
C LYS A 2 -13.67 -33.68 -5.93
N PRO A 3 -12.64 -32.93 -6.34
CA PRO A 3 -11.71 -32.35 -5.38
C PRO A 3 -12.47 -31.31 -4.52
N ALA A 4 -12.22 -31.34 -3.21
CA ALA A 4 -12.71 -30.33 -2.27
C ALA A 4 -12.11 -28.97 -2.63
N PRO A 5 -12.81 -27.84 -2.40
CA PRO A 5 -12.22 -26.53 -2.63
C PRO A 5 -11.00 -26.38 -1.71
N ALA A 6 -9.86 -26.02 -2.29
CA ALA A 6 -8.67 -25.65 -1.54
C ALA A 6 -9.06 -24.49 -0.63
N SER A 7 -9.02 -24.70 0.69
CA SER A 7 -9.15 -23.63 1.67
C SER A 7 -7.88 -22.78 1.57
N SER A 8 -7.85 -21.82 0.65
CA SER A 8 -6.80 -20.81 0.65
C SER A 8 -6.89 -20.05 1.96
N ALA A 9 -5.79 -20.00 2.71
CA ALA A 9 -5.71 -19.18 3.91
C ALA A 9 -6.15 -17.74 3.58
N PRO A 10 -6.72 -16.99 4.53
CA PRO A 10 -6.99 -15.58 4.30
C PRO A 10 -5.67 -14.79 4.23
N ASP A 11 -5.68 -13.70 3.47
CA ASP A 11 -4.63 -12.70 3.51
C ASP A 11 -4.45 -12.16 4.94
N LEU A 12 -3.22 -11.87 5.34
CA LEU A 12 -2.90 -11.33 6.66
C LEU A 12 -2.74 -9.82 6.60
N VAL A 13 -3.57 -9.09 7.34
CA VAL A 13 -3.42 -7.65 7.55
C VAL A 13 -2.33 -7.41 8.60
N LEU A 14 -1.30 -6.66 8.22
CA LEU A 14 -0.14 -6.36 9.07
C LEU A 14 -0.22 -4.99 9.72
N LEU A 15 -0.83 -4.02 9.03
CA LEU A 15 -0.85 -2.62 9.42
C LEU A 15 -2.03 -1.90 8.78
N GLU A 16 -2.82 -1.18 9.57
CA GLU A 16 -3.81 -0.21 9.07
C GLU A 16 -3.28 1.20 9.32
N CYS A 17 -3.21 2.04 8.29
CA CYS A 17 -2.62 3.38 8.42
C CYS A 17 -3.09 4.37 7.36
N LEU A 18 -2.89 5.65 7.64
CA LEU A 18 -2.96 6.71 6.63
C LEU A 18 -1.79 6.60 5.65
N VAL A 19 -2.00 7.02 4.40
CA VAL A 19 -0.91 7.31 3.46
C VAL A 19 -0.35 8.69 3.78
N ALA A 20 0.93 8.75 4.13
CA ALA A 20 1.64 9.98 4.45
C ALA A 20 2.08 10.74 3.19
N GLY A 21 2.20 12.06 3.31
CA GLY A 21 2.75 12.93 2.27
C GLY A 21 1.84 13.17 1.07
N THR A 22 0.55 12.82 1.14
CA THR A 22 -0.43 13.09 0.06
C THR A 22 -0.57 14.59 -0.24
N THR A 23 -0.35 15.47 0.75
CA THR A 23 -0.31 16.94 0.57
C THR A 23 0.78 17.40 -0.40
N HIS A 24 1.85 16.61 -0.58
CA HIS A 24 2.94 16.95 -1.50
C HIS A 24 2.72 16.42 -2.91
N ARG A 25 1.55 15.82 -3.21
CA ARG A 25 1.25 15.16 -4.49
C ARG A 25 0.18 15.94 -5.26
N GLU A 26 0.61 16.90 -6.07
CA GLU A 26 -0.27 17.78 -6.85
C GLU A 26 -1.19 17.03 -7.83
N ASN A 27 -0.72 15.88 -8.33
CA ASN A 27 -1.48 15.06 -9.27
C ASN A 27 -2.64 14.29 -8.61
N LEU A 28 -2.75 14.22 -7.28
CA LEU A 28 -3.82 13.42 -6.66
C LEU A 28 -5.22 13.91 -7.00
N LYS A 29 -5.44 15.22 -7.16
CA LYS A 29 -6.75 15.78 -7.56
C LYS A 29 -7.27 15.17 -8.87
N GLN A 30 -6.38 14.89 -9.83
CA GLN A 30 -6.78 14.32 -11.12
C GLN A 30 -6.92 12.79 -11.09
N HIS A 31 -6.25 12.12 -10.15
CA HIS A 31 -6.21 10.65 -10.08
C HIS A 31 -7.19 10.06 -9.07
N GLU A 32 -7.55 10.79 -8.02
CA GLU A 32 -8.47 10.34 -6.97
C GLU A 32 -9.82 9.81 -7.50
N PRO A 33 -10.45 10.40 -8.54
CA PRO A 33 -11.68 9.85 -9.11
C PRO A 33 -11.56 8.41 -9.62
N ASN A 34 -10.35 7.97 -9.99
CA ASN A 34 -10.07 6.62 -10.45
C ASN A 34 -9.72 5.65 -9.31
N LEU A 35 -9.51 6.15 -8.08
CA LEU A 35 -9.27 5.31 -6.91
C LEU A 35 -10.59 4.72 -6.42
N TYR A 36 -10.57 3.49 -5.91
CA TYR A 36 -11.76 2.83 -5.36
C TYR A 36 -11.43 2.01 -4.12
N LEU A 37 -12.41 1.85 -3.23
CA LEU A 37 -12.23 1.05 -2.01
C LEU A 37 -12.02 -0.43 -2.38
N GLY A 38 -11.12 -1.08 -1.67
CA GLY A 38 -10.65 -2.43 -1.98
C GLY A 38 -9.59 -2.49 -3.08
N GLN A 39 -9.24 -1.37 -3.72
CA GLN A 39 -8.20 -1.32 -4.75
C GLN A 39 -6.88 -1.83 -4.21
N LYS A 40 -6.25 -2.73 -4.98
CA LYS A 40 -4.91 -3.22 -4.70
C LYS A 40 -3.88 -2.15 -5.04
N LEU A 41 -2.98 -1.90 -4.10
CA LEU A 41 -1.87 -0.96 -4.21
C LEU A 41 -0.55 -1.70 -4.07
N ARG A 42 0.49 -1.14 -4.66
CA ARG A 42 1.86 -1.63 -4.56
C ARG A 42 2.60 -0.91 -3.45
N LEU A 43 3.41 -1.67 -2.74
CA LEU A 43 4.38 -1.15 -1.78
C LEU A 43 5.77 -1.33 -2.39
N VAL A 44 6.52 -0.23 -2.49
CA VAL A 44 7.85 -0.22 -3.11
C VAL A 44 8.84 0.36 -2.11
N ARG A 45 9.86 -0.42 -1.75
CA ARG A 45 10.97 0.05 -0.92
C ARG A 45 11.77 1.13 -1.64
N GLU A 46 12.11 2.19 -0.91
CA GLU A 46 13.08 3.21 -1.31
C GLU A 46 14.24 3.20 -0.30
N ALA A 47 15.14 2.23 -0.46
CA ALA A 47 16.22 1.99 0.51
C ALA A 47 17.34 3.07 0.49
N ASP A 48 17.37 3.91 -0.53
CA ASP A 48 18.31 5.02 -0.72
C ASP A 48 17.70 6.40 -0.42
N SER A 49 16.54 6.41 0.25
CA SER A 49 15.91 7.64 0.75
C SER A 49 16.89 8.43 1.64
N LYS A 50 16.98 9.74 1.41
CA LYS A 50 17.83 10.65 2.21
C LYS A 50 17.17 11.14 3.49
N TYR A 51 15.89 10.82 3.68
CA TYR A 51 15.06 11.37 4.75
C TYR A 51 14.57 10.31 5.74
N ASP A 52 14.37 9.08 5.26
CA ASP A 52 13.77 7.97 6.03
C ASP A 52 14.35 6.64 5.53
N ASP A 53 15.16 5.97 6.34
CA ASP A 53 15.83 4.70 6.03
C ASP A 53 14.83 3.55 5.73
N TRP A 54 13.60 3.68 6.21
CA TRP A 54 12.54 2.68 6.08
C TRP A 54 11.44 3.10 5.11
N ALA A 55 11.70 4.09 4.25
CA ALA A 55 10.74 4.60 3.29
C ALA A 55 10.12 3.49 2.41
N VAL A 56 8.79 3.45 2.40
CA VAL A 56 7.98 2.56 1.55
C VAL A 56 6.94 3.39 0.82
N LYS A 57 7.06 3.49 -0.51
CA LYS A 57 6.11 4.18 -1.37
C LYS A 57 4.83 3.35 -1.50
N VAL A 58 3.69 4.05 -1.52
CA VAL A 58 2.38 3.50 -1.86
C VAL A 58 2.02 3.97 -3.27
N LEU A 59 1.83 3.05 -4.20
CA LEU A 59 1.50 3.36 -5.60
C LEU A 59 0.29 2.55 -6.08
N THR A 60 -0.41 3.05 -7.10
CA THR A 60 -1.34 2.22 -7.87
C THR A 60 -0.57 1.14 -8.64
N THR A 61 -1.30 0.15 -9.16
CA THR A 61 -0.68 -0.90 -9.99
C THR A 61 -0.16 -0.33 -11.31
N GLU A 62 0.74 -1.04 -11.99
CA GLU A 62 1.22 -0.63 -13.33
C GLU A 62 0.06 -0.54 -14.34
N ALA A 63 -0.93 -1.43 -14.24
CA ALA A 63 -2.13 -1.40 -15.07
C ALA A 63 -2.97 -0.11 -14.86
N GLU A 64 -2.83 0.51 -13.69
CA GLU A 64 -3.47 1.76 -13.29
C GLU A 64 -2.51 2.96 -13.38
N GLY A 65 -1.41 2.81 -14.14
CA GLY A 65 -0.45 3.88 -14.44
C GLY A 65 0.64 4.10 -13.39
N GLY A 66 0.71 3.27 -12.34
CA GLY A 66 1.79 3.36 -11.34
C GLY A 66 1.83 4.69 -10.59
N VAL A 67 0.68 5.31 -10.36
CA VAL A 67 0.57 6.63 -9.72
C VAL A 67 1.06 6.55 -8.29
N TRP A 68 2.03 7.39 -7.95
CA TRP A 68 2.58 7.48 -6.61
C TRP A 68 1.66 8.30 -5.69
N LEU A 69 1.06 7.62 -4.71
CA LEU A 69 0.07 8.20 -3.80
C LEU A 69 0.70 8.86 -2.57
N GLY A 70 1.84 8.33 -2.11
CA GLY A 70 2.55 8.82 -0.94
C GLY A 70 3.41 7.71 -0.33
N TYR A 71 3.56 7.72 0.99
CA TYR A 71 4.35 6.74 1.73
C TYR A 71 3.53 6.07 2.84
N LEU A 72 4.01 4.91 3.32
CA LEU A 72 3.64 4.47 4.67
C LEU A 72 4.19 5.47 5.71
N PRO A 73 3.50 5.73 6.84
CA PRO A 73 3.98 6.67 7.84
C PRO A 73 5.33 6.24 8.44
N GLU A 74 6.28 7.17 8.51
CA GLU A 74 7.66 6.95 9.02
C GLU A 74 7.67 6.22 10.37
N VAL A 75 6.81 6.63 11.30
CA VAL A 75 6.71 6.03 12.65
C VAL A 75 6.22 4.57 12.67
N ARG A 76 5.77 4.02 11.54
CA ARG A 76 5.13 2.68 11.47
C ARG A 76 5.62 1.83 10.29
N ASN A 77 6.53 2.32 9.46
CA ASN A 77 6.90 1.66 8.20
C ASN A 77 8.01 0.60 8.33
N GLU A 78 8.81 0.63 9.41
CA GLU A 78 10.00 -0.22 9.60
C GLU A 78 9.71 -1.72 9.39
N THR A 79 8.63 -2.25 10.00
CA THR A 79 8.31 -3.68 9.88
C THR A 79 7.97 -4.06 8.43
N SER A 80 7.15 -3.25 7.76
CA SER A 80 6.81 -3.45 6.35
C SER A 80 8.05 -3.37 5.45
N ALA A 81 8.95 -2.44 5.75
CA ALA A 81 10.19 -2.25 5.01
C ALA A 81 11.13 -3.47 5.13
N ARG A 82 11.33 -3.97 6.36
CA ARG A 82 12.13 -5.20 6.60
C ARG A 82 11.53 -6.43 5.92
N LEU A 83 10.21 -6.56 5.90
CA LEU A 83 9.53 -7.66 5.20
C LEU A 83 9.74 -7.55 3.69
N LEU A 84 9.63 -6.35 3.11
CA LEU A 84 9.94 -6.12 1.70
C LEU A 84 11.42 -6.43 1.37
N ASP A 85 12.35 -6.00 2.23
CA ASP A 85 13.79 -6.30 2.07
C ASP A 85 14.09 -7.81 2.13
N ALA A 86 13.32 -8.55 2.94
CA ALA A 86 13.39 -10.01 3.01
C ALA A 86 12.67 -10.73 1.86
N GLY A 87 12.08 -9.99 0.92
CA GLY A 87 11.43 -10.54 -0.27
C GLY A 87 9.97 -10.95 -0.08
N TYR A 88 9.32 -10.59 1.03
CA TYR A 88 7.90 -10.86 1.22
C TYR A 88 7.06 -10.00 0.26
N PRO A 89 6.03 -10.56 -0.40
CA PRO A 89 5.25 -9.89 -1.44
C PRO A 89 4.17 -9.00 -0.83
N LEU A 90 4.55 -8.05 0.04
CA LEU A 90 3.59 -7.15 0.66
C LEU A 90 2.90 -6.27 -0.38
N THR A 91 1.61 -6.08 -0.17
CA THR A 91 0.77 -5.18 -0.95
C THR A 91 -0.03 -4.30 -0.01
N ALA A 92 -0.76 -3.34 -0.54
CA ALA A 92 -1.73 -2.59 0.25
C ALA A 92 -3.11 -2.64 -0.38
N ARG A 93 -4.14 -2.37 0.41
CA ARG A 93 -5.52 -2.25 -0.02
C ARG A 93 -6.07 -0.92 0.44
N LEU A 94 -6.65 -0.13 -0.48
CA LEU A 94 -7.29 1.14 -0.12
C LEU A 94 -8.59 0.88 0.65
N THR A 95 -8.71 1.39 1.87
CA THR A 95 -9.88 1.20 2.74
C THR A 95 -10.69 2.46 2.94
N HIS A 96 -10.07 3.63 2.77
CA HIS A 96 -10.75 4.91 2.85
C HIS A 96 -10.15 5.92 1.89
N LYS A 97 -11.00 6.81 1.35
CA LYS A 97 -10.57 8.03 0.66
C LYS A 97 -11.55 9.17 0.95
N ALA A 98 -11.02 10.33 1.31
CA ALA A 98 -11.80 11.55 1.52
C ALA A 98 -10.95 12.80 1.26
N TRP A 99 -11.54 13.82 0.64
CA TRP A 99 -10.94 15.13 0.57
C TRP A 99 -11.28 15.93 1.84
N GLU A 100 -10.25 16.40 2.52
CA GLU A 100 -10.30 17.34 3.63
C GLU A 100 -9.66 18.65 3.15
N ASP A 101 -10.48 19.60 2.73
CA ASP A 101 -10.06 20.82 2.02
C ASP A 101 -9.14 20.52 0.81
N ASP A 102 -7.84 20.84 0.93
CA ASP A 102 -6.82 20.63 -0.10
C ASP A 102 -5.99 19.34 0.10
N TRP A 103 -6.34 18.55 1.11
CA TRP A 103 -5.64 17.31 1.46
C TRP A 103 -6.49 16.08 1.14
N LEU A 104 -5.90 15.12 0.42
CA LEU A 104 -6.51 13.81 0.21
C LEU A 104 -6.10 12.87 1.34
N GLN A 105 -7.04 12.56 2.22
CA GLN A 105 -6.92 11.52 3.22
C GLN A 105 -7.13 10.16 2.54
N LEU A 106 -6.12 9.29 2.60
CA LEU A 106 -6.19 7.90 2.15
C LEU A 106 -5.82 6.99 3.32
N GLU A 107 -6.63 5.96 3.57
CA GLU A 107 -6.28 4.90 4.50
C GLU A 107 -6.08 3.59 3.75
N VAL A 108 -5.10 2.83 4.19
CA VAL A 108 -4.74 1.54 3.60
C VAL A 108 -4.50 0.49 4.67
N GLU A 109 -4.78 -0.75 4.30
CA GLU A 109 -4.28 -1.94 4.97
C GLU A 109 -3.04 -2.44 4.23
N VAL A 110 -1.92 -2.65 4.92
CA VAL A 110 -0.79 -3.43 4.41
C VAL A 110 -1.11 -4.90 4.62
N VAL A 111 -0.98 -5.66 3.53
CA VAL A 111 -1.45 -7.03 3.43
C VAL A 111 -0.31 -7.93 2.96
N LEU A 112 -0.09 -9.03 3.68
CA LEU A 112 0.67 -10.18 3.21
C LEU A 112 -0.31 -11.18 2.57
N PRO A 113 -0.24 -11.41 1.25
CA PRO A 113 -1.14 -12.34 0.58
C PRO A 113 -0.96 -13.77 1.07
N ALA A 114 -2.06 -14.52 1.16
CA ALA A 114 -2.03 -15.93 1.49
C ALA A 114 -1.20 -16.73 0.48
N GLY A 115 -0.27 -17.57 0.99
CA GLY A 115 0.68 -18.31 0.15
C GLY A 115 1.88 -17.47 -0.32
N GLY A 116 2.04 -16.24 0.17
CA GLY A 116 3.17 -15.34 -0.11
C GLY A 116 4.40 -15.53 0.79
N GLY A 117 4.44 -16.58 1.62
CA GLY A 117 5.67 -16.98 2.30
C GLY A 117 6.49 -17.88 1.39
N ASN A 118 7.74 -17.50 1.11
CA ASN A 118 8.71 -18.39 0.47
C ASN A 118 8.96 -19.64 1.31
#